data_AF-A0A0R3R7Q2-F1
#
_entry.id   AF-A0A0R3R7Q2-F1
#
_cell.length_a   1.000
_cell.length_b   1.000
_cell.length_c   1.000
_cell.angle_alpha   90.00
_cell.angle_beta   90.00
_cell.angle_gamma   90.00
#
_symmetry.space_group_name_H-M   'P 1'
#
loop_
_entity.id
_entity.type
_entity.pdbx_description
1 polymer ?
#
loop_
_entity_poly.entity_id
_entity_poly.type
_entity_poly.pdbx_seq_one_letter_code
_entity_poly.pdbx_strand_id
1 'polypeptide(L)'
;YLQQNPDNKEKYPKLKNIDVNTVSAATADSGFETVAANYLKVFDDVITTVEEKPADVSDACSRLTAVGKMHRTKVNGMDGSEFQLLEEPFLSMISEILQDRYNDKAENLFRKFFQFCLKYILEGFNS
;
A
#
# COMPACT_ATOMS: atom_id res chain seq x y z
N TYR A 1 -0.92 -10.45 0.40
CA TYR A 1 0.43 -9.87 0.58
C TYR A 1 1.31 -10.71 1.51
N LEU A 2 1.04 -10.79 2.83
CA LEU A 2 1.96 -11.47 3.77
C LEU A 2 2.18 -12.97 3.47
N GLN A 3 1.16 -13.68 3.00
CA GLN A 3 1.30 -15.08 2.54
C GLN A 3 2.27 -15.24 1.36
N GLN A 4 2.37 -14.23 0.48
CA GLN A 4 3.23 -14.25 -0.70
C GLN A 4 4.63 -13.70 -0.39
N ASN A 5 4.77 -12.91 0.68
CA ASN A 5 5.99 -12.23 1.07
C ASN A 5 6.22 -12.37 2.59
N PRO A 6 6.41 -13.61 3.10
CA PRO A 6 6.42 -13.90 4.53
C PRO A 6 7.54 -13.18 5.28
N ASP A 7 8.70 -13.01 4.65
CA ASP A 7 9.88 -12.33 5.24
C ASP A 7 9.59 -10.86 5.58
N ASN A 8 8.62 -10.24 4.90
CA ASN A 8 8.24 -8.86 5.20
C ASN A 8 7.53 -8.72 6.54
N LYS A 9 7.04 -9.81 7.16
CA LYS A 9 6.48 -9.77 8.52
C LYS A 9 7.51 -9.22 9.53
N GLU A 10 8.76 -9.66 9.45
CA GLU A 10 9.79 -9.35 10.46
C GLU A 10 10.18 -7.88 10.48
N LYS A 11 9.94 -7.17 9.37
CA LYS A 11 10.18 -5.73 9.23
C LYS A 11 9.22 -4.87 10.07
N TYR A 12 8.12 -5.43 10.56
CA TYR A 12 7.10 -4.70 11.32
C TYR A 12 6.89 -5.33 12.69
N PRO A 13 7.40 -4.71 13.78
CA PRO A 13 7.28 -5.24 15.14
C PRO A 13 5.82 -5.51 15.58
N LYS A 14 4.87 -4.77 15.02
CA LYS A 14 3.43 -4.96 15.29
C LYS A 14 2.88 -6.29 14.76
N LEU A 15 3.55 -6.92 13.79
CA LEU A 15 3.12 -8.18 13.21
C LEU A 15 3.68 -9.41 13.95
N LYS A 16 4.35 -9.24 15.10
CA LYS A 16 5.01 -10.34 15.82
C LYS A 16 4.12 -11.56 16.09
N ASN A 17 2.82 -11.35 16.34
CA ASN A 17 1.85 -12.39 16.68
C ASN A 17 1.21 -13.05 15.45
N ILE A 18 1.50 -12.57 14.24
CA ILE A 18 0.85 -13.04 13.02
C ILE A 18 1.50 -14.32 12.52
N ASP A 19 0.71 -15.37 12.36
CA ASP A 19 1.11 -16.51 11.54
C ASP A 19 0.77 -16.21 10.07
N VAL A 20 1.82 -16.07 9.25
CA VAL A 20 1.69 -15.76 7.81
C VAL A 20 0.98 -16.87 7.05
N ASN A 21 0.95 -18.10 7.56
CA ASN A 21 0.29 -19.22 6.88
C ASN A 21 -1.22 -19.20 7.07
N THR A 22 -1.71 -18.60 8.17
CA THR A 22 -3.12 -18.60 8.54
C THR A 22 -3.76 -17.21 8.48
N VAL A 23 -3.00 -16.16 8.14
CA VAL A 23 -3.54 -14.80 8.01
C VAL A 23 -4.61 -14.75 6.91
N SER A 24 -5.74 -14.11 7.21
CA SER A 24 -6.88 -14.00 6.31
C SER A 24 -7.70 -12.75 6.64
N ALA A 25 -8.77 -12.51 5.88
CA ALA A 25 -9.73 -11.44 6.17
C ALA A 25 -10.40 -11.56 7.54
N ALA A 26 -10.39 -12.76 8.16
CA ALA A 26 -10.94 -12.99 9.50
C ALA A 26 -9.90 -12.82 10.62
N THR A 27 -8.65 -12.46 10.30
CA THR A 27 -7.60 -12.25 11.31
C THR A 27 -7.90 -11.04 12.16
N ALA A 28 -8.29 -11.29 13.42
CA ALA A 28 -8.49 -10.28 14.45
C ALA A 28 -7.23 -10.17 15.33
N ASP A 29 -6.29 -9.31 14.93
CA ASP A 29 -5.12 -8.93 15.73
C ASP A 29 -4.90 -7.43 15.59
N SER A 30 -4.82 -6.73 16.71
CA SER A 30 -4.75 -5.26 16.73
C SER A 30 -3.48 -4.71 16.07
N GLY A 31 -2.38 -5.47 16.11
CA GLY A 31 -1.14 -5.12 15.44
C GLY A 31 -1.28 -5.18 13.92
N PHE A 32 -1.87 -6.27 13.42
CA PHE A 32 -2.19 -6.44 12.00
C PHE A 32 -3.19 -5.40 11.50
N GLU A 33 -4.31 -5.21 12.18
CA GLU A 33 -5.33 -4.21 11.83
C GLU A 33 -4.72 -2.81 11.77
N THR A 34 -3.88 -2.44 12.74
CA THR A 34 -3.21 -1.14 12.73
C THR A 34 -2.26 -0.98 11.53
N VAL A 35 -1.50 -2.02 11.19
CA VAL A 35 -0.58 -1.96 10.04
C VAL A 35 -1.39 -1.85 8.75
N ALA A 36 -2.38 -2.72 8.54
CA ALA A 36 -3.24 -2.70 7.36
C ALA A 36 -3.96 -1.35 7.19
N ALA A 37 -4.54 -0.81 8.26
CA ALA A 37 -5.21 0.49 8.25
C ALA A 37 -4.27 1.63 7.83
N ASN A 38 -3.03 1.63 8.33
CA ASN A 38 -2.06 2.66 7.94
C ASN A 38 -1.70 2.60 6.44
N TYR A 39 -1.61 1.40 5.86
CA TYR A 39 -1.36 1.23 4.43
C TYR A 39 -2.54 1.75 3.60
N LEU A 40 -3.76 1.35 3.95
CA LEU A 40 -4.97 1.80 3.23
C LEU A 40 -5.18 3.31 3.37
N LYS A 41 -4.89 3.88 4.54
CA LYS A 41 -5.00 5.31 4.80
C LYS A 41 -4.12 6.15 3.87
N VAL A 42 -2.94 5.65 3.45
CA VAL A 42 -2.10 6.37 2.49
C VAL A 42 -2.83 6.54 1.16
N PHE A 43 -3.44 5.48 0.64
CA PHE A 43 -4.19 5.53 -0.62
C PHE A 43 -5.45 6.39 -0.51
N ASP A 44 -6.19 6.25 0.59
CA ASP A 44 -7.39 7.04 0.87
C ASP A 44 -7.11 8.55 0.95
N ASP A 45 -6.05 8.94 1.68
CA ASP A 45 -5.63 10.33 1.80
C ASP A 45 -5.18 10.90 0.43
N VAL A 46 -4.54 10.09 -0.41
CA VAL A 46 -4.12 10.49 -1.77
C VAL A 46 -5.34 10.68 -2.68
N ILE A 47 -6.30 9.75 -2.66
CA ILE A 47 -7.55 9.88 -3.42
C ILE A 47 -8.28 11.15 -3.01
N THR A 48 -8.48 11.35 -1.71
CA THR A 48 -9.13 12.55 -1.15
C THR A 48 -8.46 13.84 -1.63
N THR A 49 -7.12 13.90 -1.55
CA THR A 49 -6.36 15.09 -1.97
C THR A 49 -6.53 15.37 -3.47
N VAL A 50 -6.50 14.33 -4.31
CA VAL A 50 -6.68 14.45 -5.76
C VAL A 50 -8.12 14.86 -6.11
N GLU A 51 -9.11 14.35 -5.40
CA GLU A 51 -10.52 14.71 -5.59
C GLU A 51 -10.80 16.18 -5.19
N GLU A 52 -10.20 16.65 -4.10
CA GLU A 52 -10.35 18.04 -3.64
C GLU A 52 -9.69 19.05 -4.58
N LYS A 53 -8.53 18.71 -5.17
CA LYS A 53 -7.75 19.60 -6.03
C LYS A 53 -7.20 18.87 -7.28
N PRO A 54 -8.05 18.49 -8.24
CA PRO A 54 -7.62 17.67 -9.38
C PRO A 54 -6.61 18.37 -10.32
N ALA A 55 -6.55 19.70 -10.29
CA ALA A 55 -5.59 20.49 -11.07
C ALA A 55 -4.21 20.63 -10.40
N ASP A 56 -4.10 20.32 -9.11
CA ASP A 56 -2.86 20.45 -8.33
C ASP A 56 -2.71 19.27 -7.35
N VAL A 57 -1.95 18.28 -7.79
CA VAL A 57 -1.66 17.06 -7.03
C VAL A 57 -0.37 17.15 -6.19
N SER A 58 0.22 18.34 -6.04
CA SER A 58 1.50 18.53 -5.34
C SER A 58 1.46 18.05 -3.88
N ASP A 59 0.34 18.29 -3.18
CA ASP A 59 0.13 17.82 -1.81
C ASP A 59 0.14 16.27 -1.74
N ALA A 60 -0.52 15.60 -2.68
CA ALA A 60 -0.54 14.14 -2.79
C ALA A 60 0.86 13.57 -3.07
N CYS A 61 1.58 14.17 -4.02
CA CYS A 61 2.96 13.78 -4.37
C CYS A 61 3.91 13.95 -3.18
N SER A 62 3.79 15.06 -2.44
CA SER A 62 4.60 15.35 -1.25
C SER A 62 4.36 14.32 -0.15
N ARG A 63 3.10 13.90 0.02
CA ARG A 63 2.70 12.88 0.99
C ARG A 63 3.28 11.51 0.66
N LEU A 64 3.19 11.09 -0.60
CA LEU A 64 3.77 9.83 -1.08
C LEU A 64 5.29 9.82 -0.92
N THR A 65 5.94 10.93 -1.27
CA THR A 65 7.39 11.14 -1.05
C THR A 65 7.76 10.99 0.44
N ALA A 66 6.97 11.56 1.34
CA ALA A 66 7.21 11.44 2.78
C ALA A 66 7.07 9.99 3.27
N VAL A 67 6.13 9.22 2.72
CA VAL A 67 5.99 7.78 3.01
C VAL A 67 7.24 7.01 2.57
N GLY A 68 7.77 7.29 1.37
CA GLY A 68 9.02 6.70 0.88
C GLY A 68 10.22 6.98 1.80
N LYS A 69 10.42 8.25 2.17
CA LYS A 69 11.48 8.68 3.10
C LYS A 69 11.38 8.00 4.46
N MET A 70 10.14 7.88 4.96
CA MET A 70 9.87 7.22 6.24
C MET A 70 10.27 5.76 6.20
N HIS A 71 9.92 5.02 5.14
CA HIS A 71 10.32 3.62 4.99
C HIS A 71 11.83 3.47 4.88
N ARG A 72 12.50 4.32 4.09
CA ARG A 72 13.97 4.32 3.95
C ARG A 72 14.68 4.47 5.31
N THR A 73 14.10 5.25 6.21
CA THR A 73 14.69 5.55 7.52
C THR A 73 14.32 4.50 8.58
N LYS A 74 13.10 3.95 8.53
CA LYS A 74 12.54 3.15 9.62
C LYS A 74 12.48 1.64 9.36
N VAL A 75 12.57 1.22 8.10
CA VAL A 75 12.44 -0.19 7.72
C VAL A 75 13.79 -0.71 7.24
N ASN A 76 14.54 -1.27 8.18
CA ASN A 76 15.88 -1.79 7.91
C ASN A 76 15.84 -2.93 6.90
N GLY A 77 16.76 -2.89 5.94
CA GLY A 77 16.91 -3.94 4.91
C GLY A 77 15.79 -3.98 3.87
N MET A 78 14.91 -2.97 3.83
CA MET A 78 13.93 -2.84 2.75
C MET A 78 14.61 -2.45 1.44
N ASP A 79 14.21 -3.10 0.35
CA ASP A 79 14.58 -2.70 -1.00
C ASP A 79 13.42 -1.96 -1.67
N GLY A 80 13.72 -0.97 -2.53
CA GLY A 80 12.69 -0.18 -3.19
C GLY A 80 11.74 -1.02 -4.06
N SER A 81 12.24 -2.12 -4.66
CA SER A 81 11.41 -3.04 -5.43
C SER A 81 10.32 -3.72 -4.60
N GLU A 82 10.45 -3.76 -3.27
CA GLU A 82 9.46 -4.40 -2.42
C GLU A 82 8.13 -3.62 -2.35
N PHE A 83 8.13 -2.32 -2.67
CA PHE A 83 6.87 -1.58 -2.81
C PHE A 83 6.01 -2.10 -3.96
N GLN A 84 6.64 -2.58 -5.04
CA GLN A 84 5.94 -3.13 -6.21
C GLN A 84 5.21 -4.44 -5.89
N LEU A 85 5.62 -5.16 -4.84
CA LEU A 85 4.97 -6.40 -4.38
C LEU A 85 3.55 -6.16 -3.83
N LEU A 86 3.16 -4.91 -3.60
CA LEU A 86 1.81 -4.53 -3.14
C LEU A 86 0.80 -4.34 -4.27
N GLU A 87 1.22 -4.24 -5.53
CA GLU A 87 0.30 -3.94 -6.64
C GLU A 87 -0.76 -5.03 -6.80
N GLU A 88 -0.34 -6.29 -6.95
CA GLU A 88 -1.28 -7.39 -7.18
C GLU A 88 -2.18 -7.65 -5.97
N PRO A 89 -1.69 -7.62 -4.70
CA PRO A 89 -2.57 -7.64 -3.54
C PRO A 89 -3.57 -6.48 -3.47
N PHE A 90 -3.16 -5.27 -3.89
CA PHE A 90 -4.05 -4.12 -3.96
C PHE A 90 -5.15 -4.34 -5.00
N LEU A 91 -4.81 -4.80 -6.20
CA LEU A 91 -5.78 -5.09 -7.26
C LEU A 91 -6.72 -6.24 -6.89
N SER A 92 -6.19 -7.30 -6.26
CA SER A 92 -6.99 -8.42 -5.74
C SER A 92 -8.03 -7.94 -4.74
N MET A 93 -7.63 -7.08 -3.78
CA MET A 93 -8.55 -6.50 -2.81
C MET A 93 -9.65 -5.67 -3.49
N ILE A 94 -9.30 -4.84 -4.47
CA ILE A 94 -10.28 -4.05 -5.22
C ILE A 94 -11.23 -4.95 -6.01
N SER A 95 -10.73 -6.03 -6.63
CA SER A 95 -11.55 -7.01 -7.34
C SER A 95 -12.57 -7.68 -6.41
N GLU A 96 -12.15 -8.09 -5.21
CA GLU A 96 -13.03 -8.66 -4.19
C GLU A 96 -14.12 -7.68 -3.71
N ILE A 97 -13.79 -6.39 -3.58
CA ILE A 97 -14.73 -5.35 -3.13
C ILE A 97 -15.72 -4.97 -4.24
N LEU A 98 -15.23 -4.82 -5.48
CA LEU A 98 -16.06 -4.37 -6.60
C LEU A 98 -16.87 -5.50 -7.25
N GLN A 99 -16.43 -6.75 -7.09
CA GLN A 99 -17.08 -7.95 -7.61
C GLN A 99 -17.43 -7.81 -9.10
N ASP A 100 -18.71 -7.87 -9.47
CA ASP A 100 -19.21 -7.75 -10.83
C ASP A 100 -18.89 -6.39 -11.50
N ARG A 101 -18.59 -5.37 -10.71
CA ARG A 101 -18.16 -4.05 -11.21
C ARG A 101 -16.67 -3.99 -11.55
N TYR A 102 -15.89 -5.01 -11.19
CA TYR A 102 -14.49 -5.12 -11.57
C TYR A 102 -14.37 -5.64 -13.00
N ASN A 103 -14.00 -4.76 -13.93
CA ASN A 103 -13.76 -5.06 -15.34
C ASN A 103 -12.42 -4.47 -15.80
N ASP A 104 -12.00 -4.75 -17.03
CA ASP A 104 -10.73 -4.29 -17.59
C ASP A 104 -10.53 -2.77 -17.44
N LYS A 105 -11.61 -1.98 -17.55
CA LYS A 105 -11.53 -0.53 -17.37
C LYS A 105 -11.26 -0.16 -15.91
N ALA A 106 -11.96 -0.79 -14.97
CA ALA A 106 -11.74 -0.60 -13.54
C ALA A 106 -10.31 -1.01 -13.15
N GLU A 107 -9.87 -2.22 -13.55
CA GLU A 107 -8.50 -2.69 -13.31
C GLU A 107 -7.47 -1.67 -13.81
N ASN A 108 -7.58 -1.25 -15.07
CA ASN A 108 -6.64 -0.30 -15.66
C ASN A 108 -6.60 1.05 -14.93
N LEU A 109 -7.71 1.51 -14.36
CA LEU A 109 -7.74 2.74 -13.55
C LEU A 109 -7.01 2.55 -12.22
N PHE A 110 -7.31 1.47 -11.48
CA PHE A 110 -6.65 1.19 -10.20
C PHE A 110 -5.16 0.87 -10.37
N ARG A 111 -4.78 0.21 -11.47
CA ARG A 111 -3.38 -0.02 -11.82
C ARG A 111 -2.64 1.30 -12.06
N LYS A 112 -3.22 2.21 -12.85
CA LYS A 112 -2.64 3.55 -13.07
C LYS A 112 -2.53 4.34 -11.76
N PHE A 113 -3.54 4.27 -10.90
CA PHE A 113 -3.51 4.90 -9.59
C PHE A 113 -2.37 4.35 -8.72
N PHE A 114 -2.25 3.02 -8.61
CA PHE A 114 -1.17 2.40 -7.86
C PHE A 114 0.21 2.81 -8.40
N GLN A 115 0.40 2.80 -9.73
CA GLN A 115 1.64 3.19 -10.37
C GLN A 115 1.98 4.68 -10.13
N PHE A 116 0.97 5.56 -10.08
CA PHE A 116 1.14 6.95 -9.64
C PHE A 116 1.66 7.01 -8.19
N CYS A 117 1.04 6.27 -7.26
CA CYS A 117 1.51 6.21 -5.87
C CYS A 117 2.94 5.68 -5.76
N LEU A 118 3.22 4.56 -6.44
CA LEU A 118 4.51 3.89 -6.43
C LEU A 118 5.63 4.81 -6.89
N LYS A 119 5.42 5.56 -7.98
CA LYS A 119 6.40 6.52 -8.52
C LYS A 119 6.90 7.48 -7.43
N TYR A 120 5.99 8.19 -6.75
CA TYR A 120 6.37 9.20 -5.76
C TYR A 120 6.86 8.59 -4.44
N ILE A 121 6.39 7.40 -4.07
CA ILE A 121 6.97 6.64 -2.96
C ILE A 121 8.44 6.31 -3.26
N LEU A 122 8.74 5.82 -4.46
CA LEU A 122 10.11 5.51 -4.88
C LEU A 122 11.01 6.74 -4.98
N GLU A 123 10.47 7.88 -5.47
CA GLU A 123 11.20 9.15 -5.46
C GLU A 123 11.62 9.53 -4.03
N GLY A 124 10.73 9.42 -3.06
CA GLY A 124 11.05 9.68 -1.66
C GLY A 124 11.96 8.63 -1.01
N PHE A 125 11.83 7.36 -1.41
CA PHE A 125 12.69 6.30 -0.87
C PHE A 125 14.14 6.41 -1.36
N ASN A 126 14.34 6.88 -2.59
CA ASN A 126 15.65 7.02 -3.24
C ASN A 126 16.31 8.39 -3.02
N SER A 127 15.63 9.33 -2.35
CA SER A 127 16.14 10.68 -2.06
C SER A 127 17.02 10.76 -0.82
#